data_AF-A0A1C1CV73-F1
#
_entry.id   AF-A0A1C1CV73-F1
#
_cell.length_a   1.000
_cell.length_b   1.000
_cell.length_c   1.000
_cell.angle_alpha   90.00
_cell.angle_beta   90.00
_cell.angle_gamma   90.00
#
_symmetry.space_group_name_H-M   'P 1'
#
loop_
_entity.id
_entity.type
_entity.pdbx_description
1 polymer ?
#
loop_
_entity_poly.entity_id
_entity_poly.type
_entity_poly.pdbx_seq_one_letter_code
_entity_poly.pdbx_strand_id
1 'polypeptide(L)'
;MVKSPTELSALDANLEKHQTLHRLAFEVEVQRCMAKYHDSLVGGAENSVYETLVQMCEQELNNLVDRYHSSMDAYLALHVDTARLHLYTLAMLRMKSGLGETEHANARGQIIRYQKLGMLTAHRVIDIYCDSLQSPDTRLIDVYRALPKQFFIGILHATFFLLRYFVLNPACEGEVKAESRNKVLMIHAKLKASTSHQLAEPGRAAAVIEVLCRHGGEQASDTSEDIYDRGVASISWSALISAANLRGKRNLKTTWLQKINPASPDLRSDHQQSTTPEPVSQGNSNLEFVEQDYPIPDDIWDQSFLQMLDFSAYDLDNSAT
;
A
#
# COMPACT_ATOMS: atom_id res chain seq x y z
N MET A 1 -11.05 2.10 -9.38
CA MET A 1 -10.27 1.29 -10.34
C MET A 1 -11.04 1.29 -11.64
N VAL A 2 -10.42 1.72 -12.75
CA VAL A 2 -11.03 1.71 -14.08
C VAL A 2 -11.15 0.26 -14.53
N LYS A 3 -12.36 -0.23 -14.82
CA LYS A 3 -12.65 -1.65 -15.05
C LYS A 3 -12.90 -1.98 -16.53
N SER A 4 -13.05 -0.98 -17.39
CA SER A 4 -13.42 -1.20 -18.79
C SER A 4 -12.76 -0.23 -19.78
N PRO A 5 -12.56 -0.64 -21.04
CA PRO A 5 -12.12 0.26 -22.12
C PRO A 5 -13.07 1.45 -22.35
N THR A 6 -14.36 1.26 -22.05
CA THR A 6 -15.38 2.29 -22.16
C THR A 6 -15.16 3.38 -21.10
N GLU A 7 -14.81 3.00 -19.87
CA GLU A 7 -14.43 3.96 -18.82
C GLU A 7 -13.16 4.74 -19.17
N LEU A 8 -12.18 4.08 -19.82
CA LEU A 8 -11.00 4.77 -20.34
C LEU A 8 -11.36 5.83 -21.40
N SER A 9 -12.19 5.46 -22.37
CA SER A 9 -12.65 6.40 -23.42
C SER A 9 -13.46 7.56 -22.84
N ALA A 10 -14.25 7.30 -21.78
CA ALA A 10 -15.00 8.35 -21.07
C ALA A 10 -14.09 9.29 -20.29
N LEU A 11 -12.97 8.80 -19.72
CA LEU A 11 -11.96 9.64 -19.09
C LEU A 11 -11.32 10.59 -20.10
N ASP A 12 -10.93 10.08 -21.28
CA ASP A 12 -10.33 10.90 -22.35
C ASP A 12 -11.27 12.05 -22.76
N ALA A 13 -12.54 11.73 -23.02
CA ALA A 13 -13.53 12.73 -23.39
C ALA A 13 -13.79 13.78 -22.30
N ASN A 14 -13.64 13.43 -21.03
CA ASN A 14 -13.83 14.38 -19.92
C ASN A 14 -12.62 15.26 -19.68
N LEU A 15 -11.40 14.71 -19.80
CA LEU A 15 -10.15 15.45 -19.70
C LEU A 15 -10.05 16.54 -20.79
N GLU A 16 -10.54 16.25 -22.00
CA GLU A 16 -10.58 17.21 -23.10
C GLU A 16 -11.66 18.30 -22.91
N LYS A 17 -12.81 17.97 -22.34
CA LYS A 17 -13.98 18.86 -22.28
C LYS A 17 -13.96 19.86 -21.14
N HIS A 18 -13.34 19.54 -20.02
CA HIS A 18 -13.39 20.38 -18.82
C HIS A 18 -12.08 21.13 -18.64
N GLN A 19 -12.14 22.37 -18.14
CA GLN A 19 -11.01 23.05 -17.50
C GLN A 19 -10.63 22.28 -16.22
N THR A 20 -10.17 21.05 -16.40
CA THR A 20 -9.80 20.14 -15.33
C THR A 20 -8.56 20.74 -14.66
N LEU A 21 -8.57 20.80 -13.33
CA LEU A 21 -7.40 21.25 -12.57
C LEU A 21 -6.19 20.42 -13.05
N HIS A 22 -5.12 21.07 -13.55
CA HIS A 22 -3.98 20.37 -14.18
C HIS A 22 -3.43 19.21 -13.35
N ARG A 23 -3.49 19.35 -12.03
CA ARG A 23 -3.11 18.32 -11.06
C ARG A 23 -3.97 17.06 -11.14
N LEU A 24 -5.30 17.21 -11.20
CA LEU A 24 -6.22 16.10 -11.35
C LEU A 24 -6.02 15.41 -12.71
N ALA A 25 -5.84 16.19 -13.79
CA ALA A 25 -5.56 15.63 -15.11
C ALA A 25 -4.27 14.77 -15.09
N PHE A 26 -3.23 15.26 -14.43
CA PHE A 26 -1.98 14.52 -14.28
C PHE A 26 -2.15 13.22 -13.46
N GLU A 27 -2.83 13.29 -12.31
CA GLU A 27 -3.10 12.10 -11.49
C GLU A 27 -3.87 11.03 -12.29
N VAL A 28 -4.89 11.44 -13.05
CA VAL A 28 -5.67 10.55 -13.91
C VAL A 28 -4.79 9.91 -14.98
N GLU A 29 -3.93 10.68 -15.64
CA GLU A 29 -3.01 10.18 -16.67
C GLU A 29 -2.00 9.17 -16.13
N VAL A 30 -1.46 9.41 -14.92
CA VAL A 30 -0.58 8.44 -14.25
C VAL A 30 -1.32 7.15 -13.91
N GLN A 31 -2.54 7.24 -13.37
CA GLN A 31 -3.36 6.06 -13.09
C GLN A 31 -3.74 5.31 -14.37
N ARG A 32 -4.05 6.02 -15.45
CA ARG A 32 -4.35 5.47 -16.77
C ARG A 32 -3.15 4.70 -17.33
N CYS A 33 -1.97 5.30 -17.27
CA CYS A 33 -0.72 4.66 -17.66
C CYS A 33 -0.50 3.37 -16.86
N MET A 34 -0.59 3.44 -15.53
CA MET A 34 -0.41 2.27 -14.67
C MET A 34 -1.43 1.16 -14.97
N ALA A 35 -2.71 1.50 -15.13
CA ALA A 35 -3.78 0.54 -15.44
C ALA A 35 -3.55 -0.17 -16.78
N LYS A 36 -3.14 0.57 -17.82
CA LYS A 36 -2.85 0.04 -19.16
C LYS A 36 -1.83 -1.10 -19.15
N TYR A 37 -0.76 -0.97 -18.35
CA TYR A 37 0.28 -1.99 -18.26
C TYR A 37 0.04 -3.01 -17.14
N HIS A 38 -0.77 -2.68 -16.14
CA HIS A 38 -1.02 -3.55 -14.99
C HIS A 38 -1.55 -4.92 -15.41
N ASP A 39 -2.57 -4.97 -16.27
CA ASP A 39 -3.18 -6.24 -16.67
C ASP A 39 -2.23 -7.12 -17.48
N SER A 40 -1.39 -6.51 -18.31
CA SER A 40 -0.34 -7.22 -19.06
C SER A 40 0.78 -7.72 -18.14
N LEU A 41 1.09 -6.97 -17.08
CA LEU A 41 2.08 -7.39 -16.08
C LEU A 41 1.54 -8.48 -15.15
N VAL A 42 0.24 -8.48 -14.88
CA VAL A 42 -0.42 -9.49 -14.04
C VAL A 42 -0.69 -10.79 -14.81
N GLY A 43 -1.07 -10.70 -16.08
CA GLY A 43 -1.57 -11.80 -16.91
C GLY A 43 -0.57 -12.89 -17.33
N GLY A 44 0.63 -12.95 -16.75
CA GLY A 44 1.60 -14.04 -17.01
C GLY A 44 2.31 -13.94 -18.36
N ALA A 45 3.05 -12.84 -18.58
CA ALA A 45 3.88 -12.68 -19.78
C ALA A 45 5.23 -13.43 -19.65
N GLU A 46 5.94 -13.65 -20.76
CA GLU A 46 7.33 -14.14 -20.70
C GLU A 46 8.27 -13.08 -20.08
N ASN A 47 9.38 -13.50 -19.46
CA ASN A 47 10.35 -12.59 -18.83
C ASN A 47 10.90 -11.49 -19.78
N SER A 48 11.08 -11.80 -21.07
CA SER A 48 11.50 -10.85 -22.10
C SER A 48 10.42 -9.78 -22.36
N VAL A 49 9.15 -10.18 -22.32
CA VAL A 49 8.00 -9.30 -22.48
C VAL A 49 7.83 -8.41 -21.25
N TYR A 50 8.06 -8.95 -20.04
CA TYR A 50 8.01 -8.17 -18.80
C TYR A 50 8.95 -6.98 -18.80
N GLU A 51 10.20 -7.18 -19.22
CA GLU A 51 11.15 -6.08 -19.31
C GLU A 51 10.69 -5.00 -20.30
N THR A 52 10.20 -5.42 -21.47
CA THR A 52 9.69 -4.49 -22.48
C THR A 52 8.48 -3.70 -21.96
N LEU A 53 7.53 -4.36 -21.28
CA LEU A 53 6.35 -3.72 -20.70
C LEU A 53 6.72 -2.70 -19.62
N VAL A 54 7.68 -3.03 -18.76
CA VAL A 54 8.18 -2.10 -17.74
C VAL A 54 8.82 -0.88 -18.39
N GLN A 55 9.69 -1.08 -19.38
CA GLN A 55 10.34 0.03 -20.10
C GLN A 55 9.33 0.93 -20.83
N MET A 56 8.30 0.35 -21.46
CA MET A 56 7.24 1.12 -22.11
C MET A 56 6.43 1.95 -21.10
N CYS A 57 6.10 1.36 -19.94
CA CYS A 57 5.41 2.09 -18.88
C CYS A 57 6.28 3.21 -18.31
N GLU A 58 7.57 2.97 -18.06
CA GLU A 58 8.52 4.00 -17.63
C GLU A 58 8.60 5.14 -18.63
N GLN A 59 8.70 4.83 -19.93
CA GLN A 59 8.76 5.85 -20.97
C GLN A 59 7.47 6.67 -21.03
N GLU A 60 6.31 6.04 -20.90
CA GLU A 60 5.02 6.74 -20.89
C GLU A 60 4.90 7.65 -19.65
N LEU A 61 5.33 7.19 -18.47
CA LEU A 61 5.41 8.03 -17.27
C LEU A 61 6.39 9.20 -17.43
N ASN A 62 7.55 8.99 -18.06
CA ASN A 62 8.51 10.07 -18.34
C ASN A 62 7.92 11.10 -19.31
N ASN A 63 7.25 10.65 -20.38
CA ASN A 63 6.56 11.54 -21.31
C ASN A 63 5.47 12.37 -20.62
N LEU A 64 4.77 11.80 -19.62
CA LEU A 64 3.82 12.56 -18.80
C LEU A 64 4.52 13.62 -17.95
N VAL A 65 5.63 13.28 -17.30
CA VAL A 65 6.43 14.26 -16.53
C VAL A 65 6.91 15.40 -17.43
N ASP A 66 7.40 15.09 -18.62
CA ASP A 66 7.88 16.10 -19.57
C ASP A 66 6.75 17.00 -20.06
N ARG A 67 5.58 16.42 -20.37
CA ARG A 67 4.39 17.17 -20.82
C ARG A 67 3.88 18.15 -19.75
N TYR A 68 3.95 17.76 -18.48
CA TYR A 68 3.46 18.56 -17.35
C TYR A 68 4.59 19.26 -16.57
N HIS A 69 5.79 19.37 -17.16
CA HIS A 69 7.00 19.87 -16.48
C HIS A 69 6.79 21.23 -15.79
N SER A 70 6.10 22.17 -16.46
CA SER A 70 5.82 23.51 -15.90
C SER A 70 4.92 23.50 -14.67
N SER A 71 4.17 22.43 -14.46
CA SER A 71 3.20 22.27 -13.37
C SER A 71 3.68 21.29 -12.30
N MET A 72 4.88 20.72 -12.45
CA MET A 72 5.43 19.75 -11.50
C MET A 72 5.72 20.40 -10.16
N ASP A 73 4.99 19.97 -9.14
CA ASP A 73 5.28 20.25 -7.74
C ASP A 73 5.73 18.97 -6.99
N ALA A 74 6.10 19.11 -5.72
CA ALA A 74 6.52 17.99 -4.88
C ALA A 74 5.44 16.90 -4.79
N TYR A 75 4.16 17.27 -4.85
CA TYR A 75 3.07 16.32 -4.73
C TYR A 75 2.91 15.50 -6.02
N LEU A 76 3.00 16.12 -7.19
CA LEU A 76 2.95 15.42 -8.47
C LEU A 76 4.18 14.51 -8.62
N ALA A 77 5.36 14.99 -8.24
CA ALA A 77 6.57 14.18 -8.20
C ALA A 77 6.39 12.93 -7.31
N LEU A 78 5.82 13.10 -6.11
CA LEU A 78 5.51 11.99 -5.21
C LEU A 78 4.56 10.97 -5.83
N HIS A 79 3.55 11.44 -6.57
CA HIS A 79 2.59 10.57 -7.24
C HIS A 79 3.26 9.70 -8.32
N VAL A 80 4.12 10.30 -9.16
CA VAL A 80 4.87 9.56 -10.18
C VAL A 80 5.84 8.56 -9.56
N ASP A 81 6.60 8.97 -8.56
CA ASP A 81 7.57 8.07 -7.94
C ASP A 81 6.86 6.95 -7.17
N THR A 82 5.70 7.20 -6.58
CA THR A 82 4.85 6.14 -6.02
C THR A 82 4.41 5.15 -7.12
N ALA A 83 3.99 5.64 -8.29
CA ALA A 83 3.61 4.79 -9.42
C ALA A 83 4.78 3.96 -9.96
N ARG A 84 5.97 4.55 -10.09
CA ARG A 84 7.21 3.83 -10.47
C ARG A 84 7.56 2.75 -9.45
N LEU A 85 7.45 3.05 -8.17
CA LEU A 85 7.70 2.06 -7.12
C LEU A 85 6.72 0.88 -7.21
N HIS A 86 5.45 1.16 -7.51
CA HIS A 86 4.45 0.12 -7.76
C HIS A 86 4.84 -0.73 -8.98
N LEU A 87 5.26 -0.10 -10.07
CA LEU A 87 5.71 -0.78 -11.29
C LEU A 87 6.89 -1.74 -11.01
N TYR A 88 7.95 -1.26 -10.35
CA TYR A 88 9.12 -2.08 -10.04
C TYR A 88 8.81 -3.21 -9.06
N THR A 89 7.93 -2.94 -8.09
CA THR A 89 7.47 -3.96 -7.16
C THR A 89 6.70 -5.05 -7.89
N LEU A 90 5.77 -4.67 -8.77
CA LEU A 90 4.97 -5.63 -9.53
C LEU A 90 5.87 -6.50 -10.44
N ALA A 91 6.80 -5.87 -11.17
CA ALA A 91 7.76 -6.56 -12.02
C ALA A 91 8.61 -7.57 -11.23
N MET A 92 9.14 -7.15 -10.08
CA MET A 92 9.95 -8.02 -9.22
C MET A 92 9.15 -9.21 -8.68
N LEU A 93 7.92 -9.00 -8.23
CA LEU A 93 7.08 -10.07 -7.68
C LEU A 93 6.73 -11.11 -8.75
N ARG A 94 6.36 -10.65 -9.97
CA ARG A 94 6.01 -11.54 -11.07
C ARG A 94 7.19 -12.36 -11.57
N MET A 95 8.37 -11.74 -11.66
CA MET A 95 9.59 -12.47 -12.02
C MET A 95 9.97 -13.53 -10.98
N LYS A 96 9.74 -13.25 -9.68
CA LYS A 96 9.95 -14.25 -8.61
C LYS A 96 9.00 -15.43 -8.71
N SER A 97 7.74 -15.22 -9.06
CA SER A 97 6.77 -16.30 -9.23
C SER A 97 7.13 -17.25 -10.39
N GLY A 98 7.76 -16.73 -11.45
CA GLY A 98 8.22 -17.54 -12.59
C GLY A 98 9.50 -18.34 -12.38
N LEU A 99 10.24 -18.11 -11.28
CA LEU A 99 11.53 -18.77 -11.03
C LEU A 99 11.42 -20.29 -10.77
N GLY A 100 10.21 -20.82 -10.55
CA GLY A 100 9.99 -22.24 -10.27
C GLY A 100 10.22 -23.17 -11.45
N GLU A 101 10.15 -22.70 -12.70
CA GLU A 101 10.11 -23.61 -13.86
C GLU A 101 11.42 -23.73 -14.64
N THR A 102 12.32 -22.74 -14.56
CA THR A 102 13.68 -22.83 -15.11
C THR A 102 14.52 -21.68 -14.57
N GLU A 103 15.64 -21.98 -13.89
CA GLU A 103 16.61 -20.99 -13.41
C GLU A 103 17.28 -20.26 -14.60
N HIS A 104 16.61 -19.28 -15.20
CA HIS A 104 17.24 -18.39 -16.14
C HIS A 104 18.01 -17.33 -15.35
N ALA A 105 19.35 -17.40 -15.40
CA ALA A 105 20.25 -16.40 -14.80
C ALA A 105 19.85 -14.94 -15.13
N ASN A 106 19.20 -14.75 -16.29
CA ASN A 106 18.66 -13.46 -16.72
C ASN A 106 17.56 -12.92 -15.79
N ALA A 107 16.63 -13.77 -15.31
CA ALA A 107 15.55 -13.37 -14.40
C ALA A 107 16.11 -12.85 -13.06
N ARG A 108 17.16 -13.49 -12.54
CA ARG A 108 17.84 -13.03 -11.32
C ARG A 108 18.47 -11.65 -11.51
N GLY A 109 19.12 -11.42 -12.64
CA GLY A 109 19.69 -10.12 -12.99
C GLY A 109 18.63 -9.02 -13.07
N GLN A 110 17.49 -9.31 -13.69
CA GLN A 110 16.35 -8.40 -13.79
C GLN A 110 15.72 -8.10 -12.42
N ILE A 111 15.54 -9.11 -11.55
CA ILE A 111 15.04 -8.91 -10.18
C ILE A 111 15.97 -7.97 -9.40
N ILE A 112 17.28 -8.18 -9.47
CA ILE A 112 18.27 -7.31 -8.81
C ILE A 112 18.16 -5.88 -9.35
N ARG A 113 17.99 -5.71 -10.66
CA ARG A 113 17.80 -4.40 -11.28
C ARG A 113 16.54 -3.71 -10.75
N TYR A 114 15.39 -4.37 -10.74
CA TYR A 114 14.15 -3.77 -10.22
C TYR A 114 14.18 -3.53 -8.72
N GLN A 115 14.89 -4.36 -7.97
CA GLN A 115 15.12 -4.13 -6.54
C GLN A 115 15.92 -2.83 -6.34
N LYS A 116 16.98 -2.59 -7.12
CA LYS A 116 17.76 -1.34 -7.09
C LYS A 116 16.95 -0.12 -7.54
N LEU A 117 16.19 -0.23 -8.63
CA LEU A 117 15.32 0.85 -9.11
C LEU A 117 14.25 1.18 -8.05
N GLY A 118 13.59 0.17 -7.50
CA GLY A 118 12.63 0.33 -6.41
C GLY A 118 13.22 0.99 -5.17
N MET A 119 14.48 0.68 -4.82
CA MET A 119 15.16 1.34 -3.70
C MET A 119 15.36 2.84 -3.96
N LEU A 120 15.92 3.19 -5.13
CA LEU A 120 16.16 4.58 -5.49
C LEU A 120 14.86 5.38 -5.52
N THR A 121 13.79 4.80 -6.06
CA THR A 121 12.47 5.42 -6.08
C THR A 121 11.87 5.53 -4.68
N ALA A 122 12.00 4.51 -3.83
CA ALA A 122 11.55 4.58 -2.45
C ALA A 122 12.30 5.68 -1.66
N HIS A 123 13.61 5.85 -1.89
CA HIS A 123 14.37 6.95 -1.30
C HIS A 123 13.81 8.31 -1.73
N ARG A 124 13.52 8.50 -3.02
CA ARG A 124 12.90 9.74 -3.53
C ARG A 124 11.52 10.01 -2.95
N VAL A 125 10.65 9.00 -2.88
CA VAL A 125 9.33 9.10 -2.23
C VAL A 125 9.48 9.60 -0.80
N ILE A 126 10.44 9.03 -0.07
CA ILE A 126 10.70 9.39 1.33
C ILE A 126 11.27 10.82 1.43
N ASP A 127 12.21 11.19 0.57
CA ASP A 127 12.82 12.53 0.58
C ASP A 127 11.80 13.62 0.24
N ILE A 128 10.99 13.40 -0.79
CA ILE A 128 9.90 14.31 -1.14
C ILE A 128 8.92 14.44 0.02
N TYR A 129 8.54 13.33 0.64
CA TYR A 129 7.63 13.38 1.78
C TYR A 129 8.26 14.07 2.99
N CYS A 130 9.53 13.82 3.31
CA CYS A 130 10.20 14.33 4.49
C CYS A 130 10.58 15.82 4.37
N ASP A 131 11.08 16.22 3.20
CA ASP A 131 11.77 17.51 3.04
C ASP A 131 10.92 18.53 2.27
N SER A 132 10.13 18.07 1.29
CA SER A 132 9.45 18.95 0.33
C SER A 132 7.97 19.14 0.61
N LEU A 133 7.30 18.13 1.19
CA LEU A 133 5.89 18.25 1.55
C LEU A 133 5.73 18.97 2.89
N GLN A 134 5.16 20.17 2.80
CA GLN A 134 4.67 20.91 3.95
C GLN A 134 3.54 20.12 4.63
N SER A 135 3.57 20.06 5.96
CA SER A 135 2.47 19.53 6.73
C SER A 135 1.19 20.27 6.32
N PRO A 136 0.09 19.57 5.99
CA PRO A 136 -1.14 20.25 5.63
C PRO A 136 -1.61 21.14 6.79
N ASP A 137 -2.30 22.25 6.45
CA ASP A 137 -2.68 23.28 7.43
C ASP A 137 -3.37 22.63 8.63
N THR A 138 -2.69 22.67 9.78
CA THR A 138 -3.15 22.08 11.02
C THR A 138 -4.47 22.68 11.52
N ARG A 139 -4.88 23.83 10.98
CA ARG A 139 -6.17 24.47 11.29
C ARG A 139 -7.34 23.84 10.55
N LEU A 140 -7.11 23.25 9.38
CA LEU A 140 -8.14 22.63 8.54
C LEU A 140 -8.37 21.15 8.86
N ILE A 141 -7.47 20.56 9.64
CA ILE A 141 -7.46 19.13 9.93
C ILE A 141 -7.72 18.98 11.43
N ASP A 142 -9.00 18.83 11.76
CA ASP A 142 -9.46 18.43 13.09
C ASP A 142 -8.73 17.18 13.59
N VAL A 143 -8.79 16.98 14.91
CA VAL A 143 -7.97 16.12 15.79
C VAL A 143 -7.60 14.72 15.23
N TYR A 144 -8.35 14.17 14.30
CA TYR A 144 -8.04 12.93 13.59
C TYR A 144 -7.30 13.21 12.27
N ARG A 145 -6.00 13.51 12.39
CA ARG A 145 -5.07 13.76 11.29
C ARG A 145 -5.08 12.62 10.26
N ALA A 146 -5.88 12.75 9.21
CA ALA A 146 -5.80 11.90 8.03
C ALA A 146 -5.08 12.67 6.92
N LEU A 147 -3.90 12.19 6.52
CA LEU A 147 -3.31 12.59 5.23
C LEU A 147 -4.26 12.11 4.11
N PRO A 148 -4.26 12.72 2.92
CA PRO A 148 -5.01 12.15 1.81
C PRO A 148 -4.50 10.72 1.58
N LYS A 149 -5.41 9.73 1.70
CA LYS A 149 -5.09 8.30 1.87
C LYS A 149 -4.06 7.78 0.85
N GLN A 150 -4.09 8.30 -0.38
CA GLN A 150 -3.16 7.90 -1.44
C GLN A 150 -1.68 8.19 -1.11
N PHE A 151 -1.37 9.32 -0.47
CA PHE A 151 0.02 9.64 -0.07
C PHE A 151 0.50 8.69 0.98
N PHE A 152 -0.34 8.49 1.97
CA PHE A 152 -0.02 7.66 3.11
C PHE A 152 0.25 6.22 2.66
N ILE A 153 -0.55 5.68 1.74
CA ILE A 153 -0.32 4.36 1.15
C ILE A 153 1.02 4.32 0.39
N GLY A 154 1.34 5.33 -0.43
CA GLY A 154 2.60 5.39 -1.16
C GLY A 154 3.84 5.44 -0.26
N ILE A 155 3.79 6.24 0.81
CA ILE A 155 4.87 6.38 1.79
C ILE A 155 5.06 5.08 2.57
N LEU A 156 3.96 4.47 3.03
CA LEU A 156 4.01 3.17 3.71
C LEU A 156 4.54 2.09 2.78
N HIS A 157 4.12 2.09 1.52
CA HIS A 157 4.60 1.15 0.53
C HIS A 157 6.12 1.28 0.33
N ALA A 158 6.64 2.50 0.17
CA ALA A 158 8.08 2.77 0.10
C ALA A 158 8.83 2.28 1.35
N THR A 159 8.27 2.57 2.54
CA THR A 159 8.87 2.16 3.81
C THR A 159 8.91 0.63 3.94
N PHE A 160 7.81 -0.06 3.63
CA PHE A 160 7.73 -1.52 3.70
C PHE A 160 8.58 -2.20 2.64
N PHE A 161 8.70 -1.60 1.45
CA PHE A 161 9.63 -2.06 0.42
C PHE A 161 11.08 -2.05 0.92
N LEU A 162 11.55 -0.93 1.49
CA LEU A 162 12.90 -0.83 2.05
C LEU A 162 13.11 -1.79 3.22
N LEU A 163 12.13 -1.89 4.11
CA LEU A 163 12.18 -2.84 5.23
C LEU A 163 12.39 -4.26 4.73
N ARG A 164 11.56 -4.72 3.79
CA ARG A 164 11.58 -6.09 3.28
C ARG A 164 12.85 -6.42 2.53
N TYR A 165 13.32 -5.53 1.65
CA TYR A 165 14.38 -5.89 0.69
C TYR A 165 15.79 -5.45 1.10
N PHE A 166 15.92 -4.54 2.06
CA PHE A 166 17.20 -3.94 2.42
C PHE A 166 17.46 -3.95 3.92
N VAL A 167 16.54 -3.45 4.74
CA VAL A 167 16.78 -3.29 6.18
C VAL A 167 16.71 -4.62 6.94
N LEU A 168 15.66 -5.41 6.69
CA LEU A 168 15.44 -6.71 7.33
C LEU A 168 15.96 -7.87 6.49
N ASN A 169 16.45 -7.60 5.28
CA ASN A 169 17.07 -8.61 4.44
C ASN A 169 18.49 -8.93 4.97
N PRO A 170 18.77 -10.18 5.39
CA PRO A 170 20.08 -10.57 5.89
C PRO A 170 21.16 -10.56 4.80
N ALA A 171 20.77 -10.76 3.52
CA ALA A 171 21.71 -10.72 2.40
C ALA A 171 22.14 -9.30 2.00
N CYS A 172 21.48 -8.27 2.55
CA CYS A 172 21.88 -6.88 2.34
C CYS A 172 22.81 -6.46 3.48
N GLU A 173 23.98 -5.91 3.13
CA GLU A 173 25.01 -5.45 4.06
C GLU A 173 25.60 -4.11 3.61
N GLY A 174 26.40 -3.49 4.48
CA GLY A 174 27.15 -2.28 4.15
C GLY A 174 26.31 -1.00 4.05
N GLU A 175 26.79 -0.08 3.21
CA GLU A 175 26.26 1.29 3.06
C GLU A 175 24.79 1.31 2.64
N VAL A 176 24.40 0.45 1.70
CA VAL A 176 23.03 0.38 1.19
C VAL A 176 22.03 0.10 2.31
N LYS A 177 22.33 -0.87 3.17
CA LYS A 177 21.48 -1.20 4.33
C LYS A 177 21.40 -0.06 5.32
N ALA A 178 22.53 0.62 5.56
CA ALA A 178 22.58 1.78 6.46
C ALA A 178 21.76 2.96 5.91
N GLU A 179 21.87 3.26 4.62
CA GLU A 179 21.13 4.32 3.95
C GLU A 179 19.62 4.03 3.98
N SER A 180 19.20 2.83 3.56
CA SER A 180 17.79 2.44 3.61
C SER A 180 17.23 2.46 5.04
N ARG A 181 18.02 2.05 6.04
CA ARG A 181 17.63 2.15 7.45
C ARG A 181 17.45 3.61 7.87
N ASN A 182 18.33 4.51 7.44
CA ASN A 182 18.22 5.94 7.74
C ASN A 182 16.92 6.53 7.14
N LYS A 183 16.58 6.19 5.89
CA LYS A 183 15.31 6.61 5.27
C LYS A 183 14.09 6.12 6.04
N VAL A 184 14.09 4.87 6.51
CA VAL A 184 13.01 4.33 7.35
C VAL A 184 12.90 5.10 8.68
N LEU A 185 14.04 5.44 9.30
CA LEU A 185 14.06 6.24 10.53
C LEU A 185 13.50 7.66 10.31
N MET A 186 13.81 8.30 9.17
CA MET A 186 13.26 9.61 8.81
C MET A 186 11.72 9.57 8.74
N ILE A 187 11.15 8.57 8.05
CA ILE A 187 9.69 8.40 7.99
C ILE A 187 9.10 8.17 9.38
N HIS A 188 9.66 7.24 10.14
CA HIS A 188 9.20 6.96 11.50
C HIS A 188 9.21 8.23 12.38
N ALA A 189 10.28 9.03 12.32
CA ALA A 189 10.39 10.28 13.05
C ALA A 189 9.34 11.31 12.58
N LYS A 190 9.16 11.49 11.27
CA LYS A 190 8.15 12.41 10.71
C LYS A 190 6.73 12.01 11.09
N LEU A 191 6.41 10.72 11.03
CA LEU A 191 5.11 10.19 11.44
C LEU A 191 4.84 10.43 12.93
N LYS A 192 5.82 10.19 13.82
CA LYS A 192 5.71 10.51 15.25
C LYS A 192 5.57 12.01 15.51
N ALA A 193 6.30 12.87 14.80
CA ALA A 193 6.15 14.32 14.93
C ALA A 193 4.77 14.80 14.46
N SER A 194 4.20 14.11 13.46
CA SER A 194 2.92 14.44 12.87
C SER A 194 1.71 14.00 13.70
N THR A 195 1.85 13.43 14.90
CA THR A 195 0.73 13.25 15.84
C THR A 195 1.24 13.01 17.25
N SER A 196 0.64 13.67 18.25
CA SER A 196 0.86 13.33 19.65
C SER A 196 0.10 12.08 20.07
N HIS A 197 -0.95 11.71 19.32
CA HIS A 197 -1.86 10.64 19.69
C HIS A 197 -1.49 9.33 18.97
N GLN A 198 -1.19 8.29 19.75
CA GLN A 198 -0.80 6.97 19.25
C GLN A 198 -1.87 6.28 18.38
N LEU A 199 -3.15 6.60 18.58
CA LEU A 199 -4.25 6.02 17.79
C LEU A 199 -4.50 6.76 16.46
N ALA A 200 -3.90 7.93 16.25
CA ALA A 200 -3.99 8.60 14.95
C ALA A 200 -3.20 7.81 13.90
N GLU A 201 -3.63 7.84 12.63
CA GLU A 201 -3.03 7.07 11.54
C GLU A 201 -1.50 7.16 11.49
N PRO A 202 -0.87 8.34 11.59
CA PRO A 202 0.58 8.43 11.56
C PRO A 202 1.25 7.74 12.76
N GLY A 203 0.66 7.85 13.95
CA GLY A 203 1.15 7.22 15.17
C GLY A 203 1.08 5.71 15.08
N ARG A 204 -0.04 5.20 14.54
CA ARG A 204 -0.23 3.77 14.29
C ARG A 204 0.77 3.24 13.25
N ALA A 205 0.98 3.96 12.15
CA ALA A 205 1.99 3.62 11.16
C ALA A 205 3.41 3.61 11.74
N ALA A 206 3.76 4.61 12.55
CA ALA A 206 5.06 4.66 13.22
C ALA A 206 5.25 3.45 14.14
N ALA A 207 4.24 3.08 14.92
CA ALA A 207 4.29 1.93 15.79
C ALA A 207 4.44 0.60 15.02
N VAL A 208 3.79 0.45 13.85
CA VAL A 208 4.01 -0.70 12.95
C VAL A 208 5.47 -0.76 12.48
N ILE A 209 6.04 0.37 12.03
CA ILE A 209 7.44 0.45 11.59
C ILE A 209 8.38 0.07 12.74
N GLU A 210 8.12 0.57 13.94
CA GLU A 210 8.92 0.29 15.14
C GLU A 210 8.91 -1.20 15.50
N VAL A 211 7.73 -1.84 15.48
CA VAL A 211 7.60 -3.29 15.74
C VAL A 211 8.38 -4.11 14.70
N LEU A 212 8.23 -3.78 13.41
CA LEU A 212 8.95 -4.47 12.33
C LEU A 212 10.46 -4.27 12.42
N CYS A 213 10.93 -3.07 12.74
CA CYS A 213 12.37 -2.80 12.88
C CYS A 213 12.99 -3.55 14.06
N ARG A 214 12.25 -3.71 15.17
CA ARG A 214 12.76 -4.36 16.39
C ARG A 214 12.75 -5.89 16.31
N HIS A 215 11.73 -6.48 15.69
CA HIS A 215 11.49 -7.93 15.76
C HIS A 215 11.36 -8.61 14.39
N GLY A 216 11.34 -7.85 13.30
CA GLY A 216 11.08 -8.39 11.96
C GLY A 216 12.21 -9.24 11.39
N GLY A 217 13.44 -9.13 11.93
CA GLY A 217 14.58 -9.94 11.49
C GLY A 217 14.37 -11.44 11.72
N GLU A 218 13.55 -11.83 12.69
CA GLU A 218 13.29 -13.23 13.04
C GLU A 218 12.22 -13.89 12.15
N GLN A 219 11.34 -13.12 11.49
CA GLN A 219 10.19 -13.64 10.72
C GLN A 219 10.24 -13.35 9.21
N ALA A 220 11.33 -12.79 8.69
CA ALA A 220 11.41 -12.33 7.30
C ALA A 220 11.20 -13.44 6.24
N SER A 221 11.33 -14.72 6.61
CA SER A 221 11.16 -15.86 5.68
C SER A 221 9.70 -16.21 5.37
N ASP A 222 8.78 -16.16 6.35
CA ASP A 222 7.58 -17.01 6.28
C ASP A 222 6.33 -16.34 5.68
N THR A 223 6.27 -15.01 5.62
CA THR A 223 5.04 -14.29 5.23
C THR A 223 5.00 -13.88 3.76
N SER A 224 6.00 -14.31 3.00
CA SER A 224 6.28 -13.87 1.63
C SER A 224 5.31 -14.43 0.58
N GLU A 225 4.84 -15.66 0.77
CA GLU A 225 4.31 -16.46 -0.33
C GLU A 225 2.78 -16.48 -0.41
N ASP A 226 2.04 -15.97 0.56
CA ASP A 226 0.59 -16.20 0.58
C ASP A 226 -0.25 -15.17 -0.21
N ILE A 227 0.32 -14.01 -0.58
CA ILE A 227 -0.42 -12.91 -1.22
C ILE A 227 0.17 -12.60 -2.60
N TYR A 228 0.29 -13.60 -3.47
CA TYR A 228 0.78 -13.37 -4.84
C TYR A 228 -0.21 -12.58 -5.71
N ASP A 229 -1.51 -12.80 -5.52
CA ASP A 229 -2.53 -12.36 -6.49
C ASP A 229 -2.76 -10.84 -6.50
N ARG A 230 -2.34 -10.13 -5.44
CA ARG A 230 -2.58 -8.68 -5.32
C ARG A 230 -1.37 -7.81 -5.66
N GLY A 231 -0.33 -8.37 -6.29
CA GLY A 231 0.81 -7.62 -6.79
C GLY A 231 1.44 -6.75 -5.69
N VAL A 232 1.44 -5.43 -5.87
CA VAL A 232 2.09 -4.47 -4.98
C VAL A 232 1.51 -4.47 -3.55
N ALA A 233 0.21 -4.73 -3.43
CA ALA A 233 -0.44 -4.78 -2.13
C ALA A 233 0.17 -5.88 -1.26
N SER A 234 0.73 -6.95 -1.87
CA SER A 234 1.37 -8.06 -1.15
C SER A 234 2.43 -7.60 -0.15
N ILE A 235 3.27 -6.62 -0.50
CA ILE A 235 4.33 -6.13 0.39
C ILE A 235 3.72 -5.42 1.60
N SER A 236 2.78 -4.51 1.35
CA SER A 236 2.18 -3.72 2.41
C SER A 236 1.31 -4.60 3.33
N TRP A 237 0.53 -5.53 2.76
CA TRP A 237 -0.23 -6.53 3.51
C TRP A 237 0.67 -7.47 4.30
N SER A 238 1.73 -8.01 3.69
CA SER A 238 2.69 -8.90 4.34
C SER A 238 3.37 -8.21 5.53
N ALA A 239 3.80 -6.96 5.35
CA ALA A 239 4.38 -6.16 6.44
C ALA A 239 3.38 -5.93 7.59
N LEU A 240 2.13 -5.60 7.27
CA LEU A 240 1.11 -5.32 8.28
C LEU A 240 0.66 -6.58 9.01
N ILE A 241 0.55 -7.72 8.32
CA ILE A 241 0.30 -9.04 8.91
C ILE A 241 1.47 -9.46 9.78
N SER A 242 2.71 -9.28 9.32
CA SER A 242 3.91 -9.56 10.12
C SER A 242 3.93 -8.73 11.40
N ALA A 243 3.66 -7.42 11.31
CA ALA A 243 3.54 -6.56 12.47
C ALA A 243 2.40 -6.98 13.41
N ALA A 244 1.26 -7.42 12.88
CA ALA A 244 0.17 -7.99 13.68
C ALA A 244 0.59 -9.28 14.40
N ASN A 245 1.29 -10.19 13.72
CA ASN A 245 1.78 -11.44 14.30
C ASN A 245 2.80 -11.21 15.41
N LEU A 246 3.73 -10.27 15.21
CA LEU A 246 4.71 -9.84 16.21
C LEU A 246 4.04 -9.22 17.45
N ARG A 247 2.84 -8.66 17.29
CA ARG A 247 1.99 -8.15 18.38
C ARG A 247 1.09 -9.22 19.01
N GLY A 248 1.28 -10.50 18.68
CA GLY A 248 0.48 -11.62 19.21
C GLY A 248 -0.89 -11.82 18.55
N LYS A 249 -1.26 -11.01 17.54
CA LYS A 249 -2.55 -11.11 16.85
C LYS A 249 -2.55 -12.17 15.72
N ARG A 250 -2.20 -13.43 16.05
CA ARG A 250 -2.03 -14.53 15.06
C ARG A 250 -3.28 -14.82 14.21
N ASN A 251 -4.47 -14.61 14.76
CA ASN A 251 -5.75 -14.91 14.07
C ASN A 251 -6.09 -13.92 12.96
N LEU A 252 -5.40 -12.77 12.88
CA LEU A 252 -5.68 -11.78 11.85
C LEU A 252 -5.33 -12.33 10.46
N LYS A 253 -4.24 -13.08 10.30
CA LYS A 253 -3.83 -13.61 8.98
C LYS A 253 -4.96 -14.42 8.32
N THR A 254 -5.57 -15.37 9.03
CA THR A 254 -6.65 -16.21 8.49
C THR A 254 -7.92 -15.42 8.23
N THR A 255 -8.36 -14.59 9.18
CA THR A 255 -9.56 -13.75 9.01
C THR A 255 -9.43 -12.80 7.82
N TRP A 256 -8.24 -12.23 7.60
CA TRP A 256 -8.01 -11.31 6.48
C TRP A 256 -7.82 -12.04 5.16
N LEU A 257 -7.07 -13.15 5.12
CA LEU A 257 -6.98 -13.95 3.89
C LEU A 257 -8.37 -14.40 3.43
N GLN A 258 -9.28 -14.72 4.36
CA GLN A 258 -10.69 -15.02 4.04
C GLN A 258 -11.46 -13.80 3.51
N LYS A 259 -11.32 -12.62 4.13
CA LYS A 259 -11.95 -11.38 3.62
C LYS A 259 -11.41 -10.96 2.25
N ILE A 260 -10.12 -11.17 2.02
CA ILE A 260 -9.37 -10.75 0.84
C ILE A 260 -9.55 -11.76 -0.31
N ASN A 261 -9.66 -13.03 0.01
CA ASN A 261 -9.86 -14.12 -0.93
C ASN A 261 -10.86 -15.13 -0.33
N PRO A 262 -12.18 -14.93 -0.52
CA PRO A 262 -13.19 -15.84 0.01
C PRO A 262 -13.09 -17.25 -0.59
N ALA A 263 -12.33 -17.45 -1.68
CA ALA A 263 -12.04 -18.77 -2.24
C ALA A 263 -10.87 -19.50 -1.55
N SER A 264 -10.17 -18.86 -0.60
CA SER A 264 -9.14 -19.55 0.19
C SER A 264 -9.80 -20.55 1.15
N PRO A 265 -9.35 -21.82 1.20
CA PRO A 265 -9.95 -22.82 2.06
C PRO A 265 -9.90 -22.37 3.52
N ASP A 266 -11.01 -22.59 4.22
CA ASP A 266 -11.20 -22.23 5.61
C ASP A 266 -10.16 -22.98 6.46
N LEU A 267 -9.06 -22.31 6.82
CA LEU A 267 -8.01 -22.85 7.69
C LEU A 267 -8.49 -23.00 9.15
N ARG A 268 -9.77 -22.75 9.42
CA ARG A 268 -10.42 -23.06 10.69
C ARG A 268 -10.93 -24.51 10.67
N SER A 269 -10.00 -25.44 10.85
CA SER A 269 -10.33 -26.65 11.60
C SER A 269 -10.51 -26.24 13.07
N ASP A 270 -11.74 -25.89 13.46
CA ASP A 270 -12.40 -26.56 14.58
C ASP A 270 -13.75 -25.93 14.89
N HIS A 271 -14.69 -26.84 15.13
CA HIS A 271 -16.09 -26.65 15.49
C HIS A 271 -16.34 -25.48 16.45
N GLN A 272 -17.25 -24.59 16.06
CA GLN A 272 -18.32 -24.16 16.94
C GLN A 272 -19.48 -23.61 16.11
N GLN A 273 -20.46 -24.49 15.91
CA GLN A 273 -21.81 -24.12 15.51
C GLN A 273 -22.38 -23.18 16.57
N SER A 274 -22.83 -22.01 16.17
CA SER A 274 -23.69 -21.15 17.00
C SER A 274 -24.74 -20.54 16.09
N THR A 275 -25.79 -21.31 15.89
CA THR A 275 -27.09 -20.89 15.38
C THR A 275 -27.64 -19.78 16.27
N THR A 276 -27.93 -18.61 15.72
CA THR A 276 -28.74 -17.57 16.38
C THR A 276 -29.96 -17.28 15.49
N PRO A 277 -31.19 -17.35 16.02
CA PRO A 277 -32.40 -17.31 15.21
C PRO A 277 -32.94 -15.89 14.98
N GLU A 278 -33.55 -15.72 13.81
CA GLU A 278 -34.31 -14.55 13.38
C GLU A 278 -35.50 -14.23 14.30
N PRO A 279 -35.76 -12.93 14.54
CA PRO A 279 -37.09 -12.46 14.85
C PRO A 279 -37.60 -11.48 13.77
N VAL A 280 -38.61 -11.99 13.07
CA VAL A 280 -39.76 -11.36 12.40
C VAL A 280 -39.89 -9.84 12.58
N SER A 281 -39.75 -9.15 11.44
CA SER A 281 -39.99 -7.72 11.27
C SER A 281 -41.49 -7.45 11.12
N GLN A 282 -42.10 -6.75 12.09
CA GLN A 282 -43.42 -6.15 11.98
C GLN A 282 -43.32 -4.65 12.24
N GLY A 283 -43.82 -3.88 11.27
CA GLY A 283 -43.69 -2.44 11.21
C GLY A 283 -44.45 -1.68 12.30
N ASN A 284 -44.05 -0.43 12.49
CA ASN A 284 -44.96 0.69 12.41
C ASN A 284 -44.20 2.01 12.27
N SER A 285 -44.77 2.83 11.40
CA SER A 285 -44.47 4.24 11.14
C SER A 285 -44.47 5.09 12.41
N ASN A 286 -43.41 5.89 12.60
CA ASN A 286 -43.49 7.28 13.02
C ASN A 286 -42.15 7.95 12.69
N LEU A 287 -42.23 8.90 11.76
CA LEU A 287 -41.13 9.62 11.13
C LEU A 287 -40.75 10.81 12.02
N GLU A 288 -40.21 10.55 13.22
CA GLU A 288 -39.47 11.57 13.96
C GLU A 288 -38.01 11.50 13.53
N PHE A 289 -37.43 12.68 13.27
CA PHE A 289 -36.02 12.92 12.92
C PHE A 289 -35.12 12.38 14.04
N VAL A 290 -34.98 11.07 14.12
CA VAL A 290 -33.82 10.43 14.73
C VAL A 290 -32.68 10.81 13.79
N GLU A 291 -31.64 11.43 14.32
CA GLU A 291 -30.29 11.38 13.74
C GLU A 291 -29.99 9.91 13.50
N GLN A 292 -30.45 9.40 12.36
CA GLN A 292 -30.02 8.15 11.82
C GLN A 292 -28.58 8.44 11.47
N ASP A 293 -27.70 8.17 12.44
CA ASP A 293 -26.37 7.65 12.21
C ASP A 293 -26.57 6.52 11.20
N TYR A 294 -26.66 6.88 9.92
CA TYR A 294 -26.57 5.92 8.84
C TYR A 294 -25.21 5.30 9.06
N PRO A 295 -25.11 4.04 9.53
CA PRO A 295 -23.82 3.42 9.66
C PRO A 295 -23.27 3.42 8.25
N ILE A 296 -22.23 4.23 8.05
CA ILE A 296 -21.59 4.39 6.76
C ILE A 296 -21.27 2.97 6.31
N PRO A 297 -21.84 2.49 5.20
CA PRO A 297 -21.72 1.10 4.82
C PRO A 297 -20.25 0.63 4.86
N ASP A 298 -20.00 -0.46 5.59
CA ASP A 298 -18.65 -1.02 5.84
C ASP A 298 -17.90 -1.35 4.53
N ASP A 299 -18.62 -1.39 3.40
CA ASP A 299 -18.12 -1.64 2.05
C ASP A 299 -17.72 -0.37 1.29
N ILE A 300 -18.24 0.83 1.63
CA ILE A 300 -17.85 2.09 0.96
C ILE A 300 -16.39 2.43 1.26
N TRP A 301 -15.98 2.11 2.49
CA TRP A 301 -14.60 2.23 2.90
C TRP A 301 -14.11 0.82 3.13
N ASP A 302 -13.41 0.25 2.16
CA ASP A 302 -12.53 -0.91 2.33
C ASP A 302 -11.39 -0.54 3.33
N GLN A 303 -11.77 -0.22 4.58
CA GLN A 303 -10.91 0.22 5.68
C GLN A 303 -9.93 -0.88 6.07
N SER A 304 -10.05 -2.06 5.49
CA SER A 304 -9.15 -3.21 5.63
C SER A 304 -7.68 -2.80 5.75
N PHE A 305 -7.18 -1.89 4.90
CA PHE A 305 -5.79 -1.41 4.98
C PHE A 305 -5.49 -0.61 6.26
N LEU A 306 -6.40 0.28 6.66
CA LEU A 306 -6.24 1.17 7.82
C LEU A 306 -6.61 0.46 9.14
N GLN A 307 -7.53 -0.51 9.10
CA GLN A 307 -7.87 -1.38 10.24
C GLN A 307 -6.67 -2.25 10.64
N MET A 308 -5.75 -2.57 9.73
CA MET A 308 -4.49 -3.23 10.11
C MET A 308 -3.53 -2.35 10.92
N LEU A 309 -3.68 -1.03 10.81
CA LEU A 309 -2.99 -0.11 11.68
C LEU A 309 -3.59 -0.13 13.09
N ASP A 310 -4.76 -0.74 13.33
CA ASP A 310 -5.49 -0.57 14.57
C ASP A 310 -4.79 -1.17 15.82
N PHE A 311 -4.57 -0.30 16.80
CA PHE A 311 -3.97 -0.55 18.11
C PHE A 311 -5.01 -0.59 19.24
N SER A 312 -6.31 -0.50 18.94
CA SER A 312 -7.41 -0.60 19.92
C SER A 312 -7.34 -1.83 20.86
N ALA A 313 -6.59 -2.88 20.49
CA ALA A 313 -6.39 -4.08 21.30
C ALA A 313 -5.18 -4.03 22.25
N TYR A 314 -4.50 -2.89 22.38
CA TYR A 314 -3.78 -2.63 23.62
C TYR A 314 -4.83 -2.26 24.66
N ASP A 315 -5.37 -3.25 25.36
CA ASP A 315 -5.82 -3.00 26.72
C ASP A 315 -4.58 -2.51 27.46
N LEU A 316 -4.47 -1.19 27.63
CA LEU A 316 -3.43 -0.54 28.42
C LEU A 316 -3.60 -0.80 29.93
N ASP A 317 -4.33 -1.85 30.32
CA ASP A 317 -4.62 -2.18 31.70
C ASP A 317 -3.48 -2.93 32.42
N ASN A 318 -2.33 -3.15 31.77
CA ASN A 318 -1.17 -3.76 32.43
C ASN A 318 -0.07 -2.78 32.85
N SER A 319 -0.41 -1.51 33.08
CA SER A 319 0.49 -0.56 33.76
C SER A 319 -0.20 0.22 34.87
N ALA A 320 -0.83 -0.50 35.79
CA ALA A 320 -1.22 0.03 37.09
C ALA A 320 -1.28 -1.10 38.12
N THR A 321 -0.12 -1.56 38.60
CA THR A 321 0.11 -2.09 39.96
C THR A 321 1.61 -2.19 40.21
#